data_AF-A0A845Z2L7-F1
#
_entry.id   AF-A0A845Z2L7-F1
#
_cell.length_a   1.000
_cell.length_b   1.000
_cell.length_c   1.000
_cell.angle_alpha   90.00
_cell.angle_beta   90.00
_cell.angle_gamma   90.00
#
_symmetry.space_group_name_H-M   'P 1'
#
loop_
_entity.id
_entity.type
_entity.pdbx_description
1 polymer ?
#
loop_
_entity_poly.entity_id
_entity_poly.type
_entity_poly.pdbx_seq_one_letter_code
_entity_poly.pdbx_strand_id
1 'polypeptide(L)'
;MKKTIYLANPYGFSKQQKELLLPPIVEKLKSLGAEVWEPFERNNQQDFSKPGWAYIIAQADLNDVRNCDAIFAIVVRLVGH
;
A
#
# COMPACT_ATOMS: atom_id res chain seq x y z
N MET A 1 -10.39 17.29 -9.38
CA MET A 1 -9.64 16.01 -9.45
C MET A 1 -9.36 15.58 -8.02
N LYS A 2 -9.61 14.33 -7.63
CA LYS A 2 -9.25 13.85 -6.29
C LYS A 2 -7.73 13.76 -6.19
N LYS A 3 -7.17 14.04 -5.01
CA LYS A 3 -5.74 13.89 -4.76
C LYS A 3 -5.43 12.43 -4.47
N THR A 4 -4.39 11.91 -5.11
CA THR A 4 -3.98 10.52 -4.98
C THR A 4 -2.92 10.38 -3.89
N ILE A 5 -3.14 9.45 -2.96
CA ILE A 5 -2.20 9.11 -1.89
C ILE A 5 -1.69 7.68 -2.10
N TYR A 6 -0.38 7.50 -2.21
CA TYR A 6 0.26 6.20 -2.08
C TYR A 6 0.40 5.83 -0.59
N LEU A 7 -0.26 4.76 -0.17
CA LEU A 7 -0.28 4.30 1.23
C LEU A 7 0.82 3.26 1.48
N ALA A 8 2.05 3.73 1.70
CA ALA A 8 3.17 2.87 2.05
C ALA A 8 2.94 2.24 3.43
N ASN A 9 2.77 0.92 3.48
CA ASN A 9 2.44 0.21 4.73
C ASN A 9 2.99 -1.22 4.73
N PRO A 10 3.35 -1.81 5.89
CA PRO A 10 3.76 -3.21 5.98
C PRO A 10 2.59 -4.17 6.28
N TYR A 11 1.36 -3.68 6.41
CA TYR A 11 0.25 -4.47 6.97
C TYR A 11 -0.21 -5.60 6.04
N GLY A 12 0.05 -5.51 4.74
CA GLY A 12 -0.22 -6.62 3.82
C GLY A 12 0.54 -7.91 4.12
N PHE A 13 1.62 -7.86 4.90
CA PHE A 13 2.37 -9.04 5.34
C PHE A 13 1.75 -9.74 6.57
N SER A 14 0.80 -9.11 7.27
CA SER A 14 0.12 -9.67 8.44
C SER A 14 -1.39 -9.67 8.26
N LYS A 15 -2.00 -10.86 8.22
CA LYS A 15 -3.46 -11.00 8.02
C LYS A 15 -4.26 -10.18 9.05
N GLN A 16 -3.87 -10.23 10.32
CA GLN A 16 -4.55 -9.50 11.38
C GLN A 16 -4.45 -7.98 11.19
N GLN A 17 -3.27 -7.46 10.83
CA GLN A 17 -3.08 -6.03 10.61
C GLN A 17 -3.83 -5.55 9.35
N LYS A 18 -3.78 -6.36 8.28
CA LYS A 18 -4.54 -6.11 7.06
C LYS A 18 -6.05 -6.04 7.31
N GLU A 19 -6.60 -6.89 8.16
CA GLU A 19 -8.05 -6.94 8.41
C GLU A 19 -8.52 -5.89 9.42
N LEU A 20 -7.71 -5.57 10.44
CA LEU A 20 -8.15 -4.69 11.53
C LEU A 20 -7.68 -3.25 11.40
N LEU A 21 -6.48 -3.01 10.88
CA LEU A 21 -5.85 -1.69 10.90
C LEU A 21 -5.96 -0.96 9.55
N LEU A 22 -5.82 -1.69 8.45
CA LEU A 22 -5.80 -1.09 7.12
C LEU A 22 -7.16 -0.47 6.69
N PRO A 23 -8.33 -1.14 6.88
CA PRO A 23 -9.61 -0.58 6.47
C PRO A 23 -9.95 0.78 7.09
N PRO A 24 -9.88 0.99 8.41
CA PRO A 24 -10.24 2.28 8.99
C PRO A 24 -9.29 3.42 8.55
N ILE A 25 -8.02 3.12 8.27
CA ILE A 25 -7.07 4.12 7.74
C ILE A 25 -7.44 4.51 6.31
N VAL A 26 -7.71 3.53 5.45
CA VAL A 26 -8.12 3.76 4.06
C VAL A 26 -9.44 4.54 4.02
N GLU A 27 -10.42 4.15 4.82
CA GLU A 27 -11.71 4.85 4.95
C GLU A 27 -11.51 6.29 5.41
N LYS A 28 -10.64 6.52 6.40
CA LYS A 28 -10.35 7.87 6.90
C LYS A 28 -9.73 8.73 5.80
N LEU A 29 -8.73 8.24 5.07
CA LEU A 29 -8.11 8.98 3.97
C LEU A 29 -9.11 9.27 2.84
N LYS A 30 -9.94 8.28 2.46
CA LYS A 30 -11.02 8.46 1.49
C LYS A 30 -12.05 9.50 1.94
N SER A 31 -12.38 9.54 3.24
CA SER A 31 -13.31 10.54 3.81
C SER A 31 -12.79 11.98 3.72
N LEU A 32 -11.47 12.17 3.59
CA LEU A 32 -10.84 13.48 3.35
C LEU A 32 -10.83 13.86 1.86
N GLY A 33 -11.46 13.06 0.99
CA GLY A 33 -11.54 13.29 -0.45
C GLY A 33 -10.39 12.71 -1.27
N ALA A 34 -9.49 11.94 -0.65
CA ALA A 34 -8.38 11.30 -1.34
C ALA A 34 -8.80 10.03 -2.10
N GLU A 35 -8.11 9.76 -3.20
CA GLU A 35 -8.00 8.41 -3.75
C GLU A 35 -6.80 7.73 -3.08
N VAL A 36 -6.96 6.48 -2.64
CA VAL A 36 -5.92 5.76 -1.90
C VAL A 36 -5.40 4.61 -2.75
N TRP A 37 -4.11 4.63 -3.05
CA TRP A 37 -3.39 3.55 -3.72
C TRP A 37 -2.68 2.71 -2.67
N GLU A 38 -3.28 1.56 -2.36
CA GLU A 38 -2.74 0.59 -1.42
C GLU A 38 -1.97 -0.50 -2.19
N PRO A 39 -0.66 -0.69 -1.95
CA PRO A 39 0.19 -1.53 -2.79
C PRO A 39 -0.21 -3.01 -2.79
N PHE A 40 -0.71 -3.56 -1.68
CA PHE A 40 -1.09 -4.97 -1.63
C PHE A 40 -2.41 -5.25 -2.34
N GLU A 41 -3.36 -4.31 -2.35
CA GLU A 41 -4.61 -4.39 -3.10
C GLU A 41 -4.33 -4.30 -4.61
N ARG A 42 -3.47 -3.36 -5.02
CA ARG A 42 -3.18 -3.10 -6.44
C ARG A 42 -2.31 -4.18 -7.09
N ASN A 43 -1.41 -4.79 -6.32
CA ASN A 43 -0.53 -5.86 -6.81
C ASN A 43 -1.08 -7.27 -6.54
N ASN A 44 -2.31 -7.44 -6.02
CA ASN A 44 -2.84 -8.75 -5.58
C ASN A 44 -3.00 -9.79 -6.69
N GLN A 45 -2.96 -9.39 -7.96
CA GLN A 45 -3.17 -10.25 -9.12
C GLN A 45 -1.86 -10.83 -9.67
N GLN A 46 -0.70 -10.47 -9.10
CA GLN A 46 0.59 -10.93 -9.59
C GLN A 46 0.83 -12.40 -9.25
N ASP A 47 1.20 -13.19 -10.26
CA ASP A 47 1.64 -14.57 -10.06
C ASP A 47 3.06 -14.61 -9.47
N PHE A 48 3.13 -14.90 -8.17
CA PHE A 48 4.38 -15.00 -7.41
C PHE A 48 5.21 -16.25 -7.75
N SER A 49 4.68 -17.20 -8.52
CA SER A 49 5.42 -18.40 -8.92
C SER A 49 6.39 -18.15 -10.09
N LYS A 50 6.21 -17.04 -10.82
CA LYS A 50 7.04 -16.71 -11.99
C LYS A 50 8.33 -15.98 -11.61
N PRO A 51 9.48 -16.37 -12.15
CA PRO A 51 10.72 -15.61 -12.00
C PRO A 51 10.51 -14.13 -12.39
N GLY A 52 11.10 -13.22 -11.61
CA GLY A 52 11.01 -11.78 -11.86
C GLY A 52 9.73 -11.09 -11.34
N TRP A 53 8.82 -11.81 -10.69
CA TRP A 53 7.61 -11.21 -10.08
C TRP A 53 7.95 -10.01 -9.19
N ALA A 54 9.02 -10.11 -8.40
CA ALA A 54 9.43 -9.07 -7.46
C ALA A 54 9.83 -7.78 -8.17
N TYR A 55 10.49 -7.89 -9.33
CA TYR A 55 10.85 -6.74 -10.15
C TYR A 55 9.61 -6.07 -10.74
N ILE A 56 8.62 -6.86 -11.19
CA ILE A 56 7.36 -6.34 -11.74
C ILE A 56 6.61 -5.53 -10.67
N ILE A 57 6.50 -6.07 -9.45
CA ILE A 57 5.88 -5.36 -8.32
C ILE A 57 6.64 -4.09 -7.99
N ALA A 58 7.98 -4.16 -7.90
CA ALA A 58 8.80 -2.97 -7.62
C ALA A 58 8.62 -1.86 -8.66
N GLN A 59 8.48 -2.23 -9.94
CA GLN A 59 8.23 -1.27 -11.02
C GLN A 59 6.82 -0.66 -10.94
N ALA A 60 5.81 -1.45 -10.55
CA ALA A 60 4.46 -0.97 -10.32
C ALA A 60 4.40 0.01 -9.14
N ASP A 61 5.00 -0.35 -8.01
CA ASP A 61 5.11 0.52 -6.83
C ASP A 61 5.87 1.81 -7.15
N LEU A 62 6.99 1.72 -7.88
CA LEU A 62 7.74 2.90 -8.33
C LEU A 62 6.91 3.82 -9.22
N ASN A 63 6.09 3.25 -10.11
CA ASN A 63 5.19 4.03 -10.95
C ASN A 63 4.09 4.71 -10.10
N ASP A 64 3.49 4.01 -9.15
CA ASP A 64 2.47 4.58 -8.27
C ASP A 64 3.06 5.71 -7.40
N VAL A 65 4.26 5.52 -6.83
CA VAL A 65 4.97 6.56 -6.08
C VAL A 65 5.26 7.79 -6.93
N ARG A 66 5.71 7.62 -8.19
CA ARG A 66 6.01 8.73 -9.10
C ARG A 66 4.78 9.53 -9.52
N ASN A 67 3.62 8.89 -9.60
CA ASN A 67 2.40 9.49 -10.15
C ASN A 67 1.36 9.87 -9.08
N CYS A 68 1.61 9.60 -7.80
CA CYS A 68 0.75 10.06 -6.72
C CYS A 68 0.97 11.55 -6.39
N ASP A 69 -0.03 12.20 -5.79
CA ASP A 69 0.11 13.58 -5.29
C ASP A 69 0.82 13.63 -3.93
N ALA A 70 0.76 12.55 -3.14
CA ALA A 70 1.37 12.46 -1.82
C ALA A 70 1.64 11.01 -1.39
N ILE A 71 2.58 10.84 -0.47
CA ILE A 71 2.88 9.56 0.17
C ILE A 71 2.44 9.64 1.63
N PHE A 72 1.69 8.64 2.09
CA PHE A 72 1.39 8.45 3.51
C PHE A 72 2.04 7.14 3.96
N ALA A 73 3.02 7.22 4.86
CA ALA A 73 3.80 6.07 5.30
C ALA A 73 3.41 5.65 6.73
N ILE A 74 3.04 4.37 6.88
CA ILE A 74 2.84 3.74 8.18
C ILE A 74 4.11 2.98 8.54
N VAL A 75 4.79 3.42 9.59
CA VAL A 75 6.01 2.78 10.09
C VAL A 75 5.69 2.01 11.37
N VAL A 76 6.06 0.73 11.39
CA VAL A 76 5.92 -0.11 12.59
C VAL A 76 7.30 -0.21 13.23
N ARG A 77 7.40 0.18 14.49
CA ARG A 77 8.61 -0.05 15.28
C ARG A 77 8.57 -1.47 15.84
N LEU A 78 9.46 -2.33 15.36
CA LEU A 78 9.75 -3.59 16.03
C LEU A 78 10.55 -3.25 17.29
N VAL A 79 9.95 -3.45 18.47
CA VAL A 79 10.68 -3.40 19.73
C VAL A 79 11.30 -4.78 19.91
N GLY A 80 12.61 -4.89 19.71
CA GLY A 80 13.35 -6.10 20.04
C GLY A 80 13.31 -6.33 21.55
N HIS A 81 12.96 -7.54 21.96
CA HIS A 81 13.18 -8.03 23.33
C HIS A 81 14.62 -8.53 23.47
#